data_AF-A0A1F3PKU1-F1
#
_entry.id   AF-A0A1F3PKU1-F1
#
_cell.length_a   1.000
_cell.length_b   1.000
_cell.length_c   1.000
_cell.angle_alpha   90.00
_cell.angle_beta   90.00
_cell.angle_gamma   90.00
#
_symmetry.space_group_name_H-M   'P 1'
#
loop_
_entity.id
_entity.type
_entity.pdbx_description
1 polymer ?
#
loop_
_entity_poly.entity_id
_entity_poly.type
_entity_poly.pdbx_seq_one_letter_code
_entity_poly.pdbx_strand_id
1 'polypeptide(L)'
;METAFFYKFKARIIFKKDNNELAFEEVEKDFENENPILARENALRFFNSYVEVVTGVENISAEQLKEKEIDFIDPGTNTLIQVDSNNIYLSDSIGNGIGVFLCFKTGFIEQEENEMIIHGFGGIGPFGLSKSGLIYNLEKEFELYKKFDYGTSGYETTVLFCDPEEWAEGYREDEPSSYKILKTPINWDLYSAPYWWGKDTSDQIEEKNKTEKLINIIENGETSQVEFKPALLYNFLTKKGGIGIKAIIAKTICGFLNTKGGILFIGINDKKKIVGLEKDFSLSDGKDEKDFFRLEFDQMIDHFLSFSVKPNVNGDFQWINEKDIFVVIVEPSKAKPVFLKGQNEKEFYVRGEASTRQLTDIEEIIDYWIERMGNF
;
A
#
# COMPACT_ATOMS: atom_id res chain seq x y z
N MET A 1 -22.46 -12.59 -27.32
CA MET A 1 -21.29 -12.15 -28.15
C MET A 1 -20.16 -11.86 -27.18
N GLU A 2 -18.95 -12.33 -27.42
CA GLU A 2 -17.86 -12.15 -26.45
C GLU A 2 -17.43 -10.68 -26.41
N THR A 3 -17.43 -10.08 -25.20
CA THR A 3 -17.09 -8.68 -25.00
C THR A 3 -15.58 -8.48 -25.02
N ALA A 4 -15.11 -7.34 -25.52
CA ALA A 4 -13.68 -7.03 -25.61
C ALA A 4 -13.03 -6.77 -24.23
N PHE A 5 -13.84 -6.48 -23.22
CA PHE A 5 -13.40 -6.23 -21.85
C PHE A 5 -14.46 -6.69 -20.85
N PHE A 6 -14.02 -6.80 -19.59
CA PHE A 6 -14.83 -7.09 -18.42
C PHE A 6 -14.42 -6.17 -17.27
N TYR A 7 -15.10 -6.26 -16.13
CA TYR A 7 -14.76 -5.48 -14.96
C TYR A 7 -14.25 -6.38 -13.84
N LYS A 8 -13.23 -5.93 -13.12
CA LYS A 8 -12.68 -6.64 -11.98
C LYS A 8 -12.72 -5.74 -10.76
N PHE A 9 -13.30 -6.25 -9.68
CA PHE A 9 -13.09 -5.69 -8.36
C PHE A 9 -11.76 -6.19 -7.80
N LYS A 10 -10.97 -5.28 -7.25
CA LYS A 10 -9.79 -5.61 -6.47
C LYS A 10 -9.84 -4.86 -5.15
N ALA A 11 -9.58 -5.58 -4.07
CA ALA A 11 -9.32 -5.01 -2.76
C ALA A 11 -8.05 -5.65 -2.22
N ARG A 12 -7.14 -4.85 -1.71
CA ARG A 12 -6.04 -5.35 -0.89
C ARG A 12 -5.94 -4.41 0.29
N ILE A 13 -6.36 -4.89 1.43
CA ILE A 13 -6.69 -4.08 2.58
C ILE A 13 -5.94 -4.60 3.81
N ILE A 14 -5.42 -3.67 4.59
CA ILE A 14 -4.94 -3.97 5.93
C ILE A 14 -5.98 -3.39 6.87
N PHE A 15 -6.38 -4.10 7.91
CA PHE A 15 -7.32 -3.58 8.90
C PHE A 15 -7.04 -4.22 10.24
N LYS A 16 -7.72 -3.71 11.26
CA LYS A 16 -7.56 -4.21 12.60
C LYS A 16 -8.68 -5.12 13.05
N LYS A 17 -8.31 -6.18 13.78
CA LYS A 17 -9.27 -7.01 14.51
C LYS A 17 -9.41 -6.53 15.96
N ASP A 18 -10.52 -6.92 16.58
CA ASP A 18 -10.94 -6.58 17.96
C ASP A 18 -9.87 -6.82 19.05
N ASN A 19 -8.81 -7.57 18.74
CA ASN A 19 -7.72 -7.98 19.64
C ASN A 19 -6.39 -7.24 19.41
N ASN A 20 -6.42 -6.12 18.70
CA ASN A 20 -5.24 -5.36 18.30
C ASN A 20 -4.31 -6.00 17.27
N GLU A 21 -4.73 -7.10 16.62
CA GLU A 21 -3.97 -7.73 15.54
C GLU A 21 -4.26 -7.07 14.18
N LEU A 22 -3.22 -6.95 13.37
CA LEU A 22 -3.34 -6.53 11.96
C LEU A 22 -3.74 -7.73 11.09
N ALA A 23 -4.79 -7.55 10.29
CA ALA A 23 -5.23 -8.46 9.25
C ALA A 23 -4.86 -7.91 7.87
N PHE A 24 -4.37 -8.78 6.99
CA PHE A 24 -4.02 -8.47 5.60
C PHE A 24 -4.96 -9.28 4.70
N GLU A 25 -5.90 -8.62 4.04
CA GLU A 25 -6.87 -9.26 3.16
C GLU A 25 -6.64 -8.82 1.71
N GLU A 26 -6.77 -9.76 0.78
CA GLU A 26 -6.62 -9.53 -0.64
C GLU A 26 -7.73 -10.27 -1.37
N VAL A 27 -8.59 -9.54 -2.06
CA VAL A 27 -9.80 -10.02 -2.73
C VAL A 27 -9.79 -9.52 -4.17
N GLU A 28 -9.90 -10.45 -5.11
CA GLU A 28 -10.22 -10.13 -6.49
C GLU A 28 -11.52 -10.82 -6.90
N LYS A 29 -12.33 -10.14 -7.72
CA LYS A 29 -13.56 -10.72 -8.26
C LYS A 29 -13.87 -10.17 -9.64
N ASP A 30 -14.05 -11.08 -10.59
CA ASP A 30 -14.39 -10.75 -11.98
C ASP A 30 -15.90 -10.62 -12.18
N PHE A 31 -16.27 -9.65 -13.01
CA PHE A 31 -17.64 -9.35 -13.43
C PHE A 31 -17.67 -9.36 -14.95
N GLU A 32 -18.17 -10.46 -15.50
CA GLU A 32 -18.40 -10.62 -16.93
C GLU A 32 -19.89 -10.57 -17.25
N ASN A 33 -20.24 -9.97 -18.39
CA ASN A 33 -21.59 -9.98 -18.92
C ASN A 33 -21.54 -9.70 -20.44
N GLU A 34 -22.45 -10.29 -21.21
CA GLU A 34 -22.57 -9.98 -22.64
C GLU A 34 -22.94 -8.50 -22.91
N ASN A 35 -23.53 -7.83 -21.91
CA ASN A 35 -23.73 -6.39 -21.88
C ASN A 35 -22.74 -5.74 -20.88
N PRO A 36 -21.63 -5.13 -21.34
CA PRO A 36 -20.59 -4.57 -20.49
C PRO A 36 -21.09 -3.59 -19.44
N ILE A 37 -22.16 -2.82 -19.73
CA ILE A 37 -22.70 -1.87 -18.75
C ILE A 37 -23.29 -2.59 -17.52
N LEU A 38 -23.86 -3.78 -17.69
CA LEU A 38 -24.35 -4.60 -16.56
C LEU A 38 -23.20 -5.18 -15.76
N ALA A 39 -22.09 -5.56 -16.42
CA ALA A 39 -20.88 -5.98 -15.73
C ALA A 39 -20.30 -4.82 -14.89
N ARG A 40 -20.25 -3.61 -15.46
CA ARG A 40 -19.84 -2.38 -14.78
C ARG A 40 -20.70 -2.09 -13.55
N GLU A 41 -22.02 -2.13 -13.70
CA GLU A 41 -22.97 -1.91 -12.61
C GLU A 41 -22.82 -2.94 -11.49
N ASN A 42 -22.67 -4.21 -11.83
CA ASN A 42 -22.49 -5.27 -10.83
C ASN A 42 -21.16 -5.11 -10.07
N ALA A 43 -20.08 -4.71 -10.76
CA ALA A 43 -18.80 -4.44 -10.14
C ALA A 43 -18.87 -3.23 -9.18
N LEU A 44 -19.50 -2.13 -9.60
CA LEU A 44 -19.70 -0.95 -8.75
C LEU A 44 -20.64 -1.23 -7.56
N ARG A 45 -21.68 -2.05 -7.76
CA ARG A 45 -22.57 -2.49 -6.67
C ARG A 45 -21.82 -3.37 -5.67
N PHE A 46 -21.01 -4.31 -6.15
CA PHE A 46 -20.19 -5.14 -5.28
C PHE A 46 -19.17 -4.32 -4.52
N PHE A 47 -18.54 -3.33 -5.18
CA PHE A 47 -17.67 -2.37 -4.53
C PHE A 47 -18.37 -1.69 -3.36
N ASN A 48 -19.56 -1.13 -3.57
CA ASN A 48 -20.33 -0.49 -2.50
C ASN A 48 -20.66 -1.48 -1.37
N SER A 49 -21.17 -2.67 -1.67
CA SER A 49 -21.48 -3.67 -0.65
C SER A 49 -20.24 -4.15 0.12
N TYR A 50 -19.09 -4.30 -0.54
CA TYR A 50 -17.85 -4.68 0.12
C TYR A 50 -17.38 -3.58 1.06
N VAL A 51 -17.41 -2.32 0.61
CA VAL A 51 -17.17 -1.16 1.47
C VAL A 51 -18.13 -1.16 2.65
N GLU A 52 -19.43 -1.34 2.46
CA GLU A 52 -20.41 -1.39 3.56
C GLU A 52 -20.08 -2.49 4.59
N VAL A 53 -19.65 -3.67 4.13
CA VAL A 53 -19.27 -4.80 5.00
C VAL A 53 -17.99 -4.50 5.79
N VAL A 54 -16.96 -3.98 5.12
CA VAL A 54 -15.65 -3.69 5.75
C VAL A 54 -15.73 -2.48 6.67
N THR A 55 -16.58 -1.50 6.35
CA THR A 55 -16.67 -0.23 7.09
C THR A 55 -17.83 -0.16 8.07
N GLY A 56 -18.83 -1.04 7.96
CA GLY A 56 -20.06 -1.01 8.75
C GLY A 56 -21.01 0.16 8.44
N VAL A 57 -20.77 0.93 7.37
CA VAL A 57 -21.55 2.13 7.02
C VAL A 57 -22.33 1.91 5.73
N GLU A 58 -23.67 1.96 5.80
CA GLU A 58 -24.54 1.92 4.62
C GLU A 58 -24.46 3.21 3.78
N ASN A 59 -24.48 3.08 2.45
CA ASN A 59 -24.56 4.17 1.48
C ASN A 59 -23.46 5.25 1.59
N ILE A 60 -22.22 4.86 1.88
CA ILE A 60 -21.10 5.79 2.01
C ILE A 60 -20.52 6.20 0.64
N SER A 61 -20.33 7.50 0.39
CA SER A 61 -19.65 7.99 -0.83
C SER A 61 -18.12 7.88 -0.71
N ALA A 62 -17.40 7.86 -1.84
CA ALA A 62 -15.93 7.85 -1.87
C ALA A 62 -15.31 9.07 -1.14
N GLU A 63 -16.00 10.21 -1.17
CA GLU A 63 -15.61 11.43 -0.46
C GLU A 63 -15.94 11.34 1.05
N GLN A 64 -17.06 10.72 1.42
CA GLN A 64 -17.41 10.45 2.82
C GLN A 64 -16.52 9.38 3.46
N LEU A 65 -15.98 8.45 2.65
CA LEU A 65 -14.95 7.49 3.06
C LEU A 65 -13.64 8.19 3.45
N LYS A 66 -13.28 9.30 2.80
CA LYS A 66 -12.10 10.13 3.18
C LYS A 66 -12.32 10.90 4.49
N GLU A 67 -13.55 11.32 4.78
CA GLU A 67 -13.90 12.12 5.96
C GLU A 67 -14.19 11.29 7.21
N LYS A 68 -14.54 10.01 7.06
CA LYS A 68 -14.79 9.11 8.19
C LYS A 68 -13.53 8.34 8.59
N GLU A 69 -13.29 8.28 9.90
CA GLU A 69 -12.39 7.34 10.56
C GLU A 69 -12.92 5.91 10.36
N ILE A 70 -12.65 5.35 9.20
CA ILE A 70 -12.93 3.95 8.92
C ILE A 70 -11.66 3.20 9.26
N ASP A 71 -11.77 2.10 10.03
CA ASP A 71 -10.68 1.18 10.40
C ASP A 71 -10.11 0.39 9.21
N PHE A 72 -10.23 0.93 8.01
CA PHE A 72 -9.64 0.40 6.79
C PHE A 72 -8.31 1.10 6.56
N ILE A 73 -7.32 0.37 6.03
CA ILE A 73 -6.05 0.93 5.61
C ILE A 73 -5.92 1.29 4.13
N ASP A 74 -6.46 2.47 3.73
CA ASP A 74 -6.15 3.36 2.59
C ASP A 74 -4.64 3.56 2.36
N PRO A 75 -4.05 2.79 1.48
CA PRO A 75 -2.62 2.71 1.30
C PRO A 75 -2.24 3.38 -0.02
N GLY A 76 -2.98 4.45 -0.33
CA GLY A 76 -2.41 5.61 -1.01
C GLY A 76 -2.26 6.79 -0.05
N THR A 77 -2.86 6.72 1.15
CA THR A 77 -2.82 7.77 2.17
C THR A 77 -2.86 7.17 3.58
N ASN A 78 -1.68 7.00 4.16
CA ASN A 78 -1.40 6.73 5.58
C ASN A 78 -2.60 6.33 6.45
N THR A 79 -2.86 5.06 6.74
CA THR A 79 -4.23 4.71 7.21
C THR A 79 -4.49 4.09 8.56
N LEU A 80 -5.64 4.47 9.13
CA LEU A 80 -6.14 4.34 10.48
C LEU A 80 -6.43 2.91 10.92
N ILE A 81 -5.97 2.59 12.10
CA ILE A 81 -6.05 1.34 12.83
C ILE A 81 -6.35 1.75 14.26
N GLN A 82 -7.54 1.52 14.77
CA GLN A 82 -7.84 1.82 16.16
C GLN A 82 -7.28 0.75 17.12
N VAL A 83 -6.21 1.06 17.86
CA VAL A 83 -5.71 0.26 19.01
C VAL A 83 -6.26 0.76 20.32
N ASP A 84 -7.13 -0.07 20.91
CA ASP A 84 -7.91 0.25 22.09
C ASP A 84 -8.64 1.58 21.92
N SER A 85 -8.39 2.58 22.76
CA SER A 85 -9.09 3.87 22.74
C SER A 85 -8.54 4.88 21.73
N ASN A 86 -7.58 4.53 20.86
CA ASN A 86 -6.87 5.49 20.00
C ASN A 86 -6.53 4.96 18.60
N ASN A 87 -6.37 5.89 17.65
CA ASN A 87 -6.29 5.61 16.22
C ASN A 87 -4.84 5.75 15.65
N ILE A 88 -4.32 4.77 14.90
CA ILE A 88 -2.92 4.59 14.42
C ILE A 88 -2.82 4.45 12.89
N TYR A 89 -1.78 4.83 12.13
CA TYR A 89 -1.84 4.65 10.65
C TYR A 89 -0.56 4.25 9.80
N LEU A 90 -0.70 3.64 8.58
CA LEU A 90 0.34 2.95 7.72
C LEU A 90 0.54 3.44 6.24
N SER A 91 1.75 3.32 5.61
CA SER A 91 2.10 3.65 4.19
C SER A 91 3.31 2.83 3.63
N ASP A 92 3.65 2.62 2.33
CA ASP A 92 3.00 2.34 1.02
C ASP A 92 4.11 1.98 -0.01
N SER A 93 4.01 0.85 -0.73
CA SER A 93 4.16 0.85 -2.21
C SER A 93 3.72 -0.48 -2.82
N ILE A 94 2.86 -0.35 -3.84
CA ILE A 94 2.19 -1.38 -4.65
C ILE A 94 0.96 -2.02 -3.99
N GLY A 95 -0.22 -1.54 -4.38
CA GLY A 95 -1.36 -2.39 -4.70
C GLY A 95 -2.41 -2.59 -3.62
N ASN A 96 -2.36 -1.86 -2.52
CA ASN A 96 -3.40 -1.88 -1.52
C ASN A 96 -4.47 -0.80 -1.85
N GLY A 97 -5.71 -0.93 -1.42
CA GLY A 97 -6.84 -0.05 -1.76
C GLY A 97 -8.06 -0.86 -2.19
N ILE A 98 -9.13 -0.19 -2.60
CA ILE A 98 -10.33 -0.85 -3.14
C ILE A 98 -10.67 -0.18 -4.46
N GLY A 99 -10.84 -0.96 -5.52
CA GLY A 99 -11.07 -0.42 -6.85
C GLY A 99 -11.83 -1.35 -7.76
N VAL A 100 -12.44 -0.74 -8.77
CA VAL A 100 -13.05 -1.39 -9.92
C VAL A 100 -12.23 -1.03 -11.15
N PHE A 101 -11.77 -2.07 -11.83
CA PHE A 101 -10.91 -2.00 -13.00
C PHE A 101 -11.68 -2.48 -14.23
N LEU A 102 -11.47 -1.83 -15.36
CA LEU A 102 -11.79 -2.36 -16.68
C LEU A 102 -10.58 -3.18 -17.15
N CYS A 103 -10.79 -4.46 -17.45
CA CYS A 103 -9.76 -5.40 -17.87
C CYS A 103 -10.00 -5.86 -19.31
N PHE A 104 -8.98 -5.80 -20.16
CA PHE A 104 -9.10 -6.23 -21.55
C PHE A 104 -9.01 -7.75 -21.68
N LYS A 105 -9.81 -8.34 -22.57
CA LYS A 105 -9.66 -9.75 -22.96
C LYS A 105 -8.53 -9.89 -23.98
N THR A 106 -7.72 -10.93 -23.82
CA THR A 106 -6.60 -11.23 -24.72
C THR A 106 -7.05 -11.32 -26.17
N GLY A 107 -6.34 -10.66 -27.09
CA GLY A 107 -6.59 -10.74 -28.54
C GLY A 107 -7.54 -9.68 -29.11
N PHE A 108 -8.14 -8.83 -28.29
CA PHE A 108 -9.00 -7.73 -28.77
C PHE A 108 -8.24 -6.41 -28.99
N ILE A 109 -7.14 -6.19 -28.27
CA ILE A 109 -6.32 -4.98 -28.37
C ILE A 109 -4.84 -5.32 -28.09
N GLU A 110 -3.91 -4.79 -28.90
CA GLU A 110 -2.49 -4.69 -28.56
C GLU A 110 -2.31 -3.42 -27.69
N GLN A 111 -2.24 -3.56 -26.36
CA GLN A 111 -1.97 -2.46 -25.42
C GLN A 111 -0.85 -2.84 -24.45
N GLU A 112 -0.08 -1.85 -24.00
CA GLU A 112 0.98 -2.01 -23.00
C GLU A 112 0.43 -2.23 -21.57
N GLU A 113 -0.79 -1.74 -21.29
CA GLU A 113 -1.48 -1.90 -20.01
C GLU A 113 -2.73 -2.79 -20.13
N ASN A 114 -2.84 -3.81 -19.28
CA ASN A 114 -3.91 -4.83 -19.36
C ASN A 114 -5.20 -4.46 -18.59
N GLU A 115 -5.17 -3.40 -17.78
CA GLU A 115 -6.29 -2.96 -16.95
C GLU A 115 -6.25 -1.46 -16.65
N MET A 116 -7.41 -0.86 -16.41
CA MET A 116 -7.56 0.57 -16.11
C MET A 116 -8.55 0.75 -14.96
N ILE A 117 -8.18 1.51 -13.93
CA ILE A 117 -9.11 1.81 -12.83
C ILE A 117 -10.19 2.80 -13.29
N ILE A 118 -11.46 2.53 -12.95
CA ILE A 118 -12.62 3.38 -13.27
C ILE A 118 -13.31 3.93 -12.02
N HIS A 119 -13.08 3.30 -10.86
CA HIS A 119 -13.60 3.76 -9.58
C HIS A 119 -12.79 3.15 -8.45
N GLY A 120 -12.64 3.84 -7.34
CA GLY A 120 -11.94 3.32 -6.18
C GLY A 120 -11.40 4.40 -5.27
N PHE A 121 -10.65 3.97 -4.28
CA PHE A 121 -9.85 4.80 -3.38
C PHE A 121 -8.61 4.03 -2.92
N GLY A 122 -7.63 4.77 -2.42
CA GLY A 122 -6.30 4.30 -2.09
C GLY A 122 -5.37 4.06 -3.27
N GLY A 123 -4.16 3.58 -2.98
CA GLY A 123 -3.05 3.40 -3.91
C GLY A 123 -3.15 2.16 -4.80
N ILE A 124 -4.37 1.74 -5.17
CA ILE A 124 -4.59 0.50 -5.90
C ILE A 124 -4.27 0.68 -7.39
N GLY A 125 -3.11 0.17 -7.80
CA GLY A 125 -2.57 0.29 -9.16
C GLY A 125 -1.08 0.68 -9.15
N PRO A 126 -0.38 0.56 -10.28
CA PRO A 126 1.07 0.81 -10.36
C PRO A 126 1.50 2.26 -10.09
N PHE A 127 0.57 3.23 -10.13
CA PHE A 127 0.87 4.67 -9.98
C PHE A 127 0.00 5.39 -8.93
N GLY A 128 -0.76 4.65 -8.12
CA GLY A 128 -1.77 5.23 -7.23
C GLY A 128 -3.00 5.79 -7.97
N LEU A 129 -3.99 6.30 -7.22
CA LEU A 129 -5.22 6.87 -7.77
C LEU A 129 -5.19 8.41 -7.76
N SER A 130 -4.63 9.04 -8.80
CA SER A 130 -4.81 10.48 -9.00
C SER A 130 -6.17 10.77 -9.66
N LYS A 131 -6.78 11.92 -9.32
CA LYS A 131 -8.05 12.33 -9.96
C LYS A 131 -7.88 12.64 -11.44
N SER A 132 -6.71 13.18 -11.82
CA SER A 132 -6.32 13.42 -13.21
C SER A 132 -6.18 12.12 -14.01
N GLY A 133 -5.53 11.10 -13.44
CA GLY A 133 -5.46 9.77 -14.06
C GLY A 133 -6.84 9.09 -14.15
N LEU A 134 -7.68 9.24 -13.13
CA LEU A 134 -9.01 8.65 -13.10
C LEU A 134 -9.95 9.27 -14.15
N ILE A 135 -9.95 10.58 -14.32
CA ILE A 135 -10.81 11.22 -15.33
C ILE A 135 -10.40 10.80 -16.75
N TYR A 136 -9.08 10.67 -17.00
CA TYR A 136 -8.56 10.17 -18.26
C TYR A 136 -8.99 8.72 -18.53
N ASN A 137 -8.91 7.85 -17.52
CA ASN A 137 -9.37 6.47 -17.65
C ASN A 137 -10.87 6.36 -17.91
N LEU A 138 -11.69 7.24 -17.32
CA LEU A 138 -13.13 7.27 -17.54
C LEU A 138 -13.53 7.77 -18.93
N GLU A 139 -12.80 8.74 -19.47
CA GLU A 139 -12.98 9.15 -20.86
C GLU A 139 -12.55 8.02 -21.81
N LYS A 140 -11.43 7.36 -21.54
CA LYS A 140 -10.97 6.18 -22.30
C LYS A 140 -11.99 5.03 -22.20
N GLU A 141 -12.59 4.78 -21.04
CA GLU A 141 -13.71 3.84 -20.87
C GLU A 141 -14.86 4.19 -21.82
N PHE A 142 -15.30 5.45 -21.84
CA PHE A 142 -16.40 5.89 -22.71
C PHE A 142 -16.07 5.73 -24.19
N GLU A 143 -14.85 6.06 -24.62
CA GLU A 143 -14.41 5.85 -26.01
C GLU A 143 -14.36 4.36 -26.40
N LEU A 144 -14.08 3.45 -25.45
CA LEU A 144 -14.14 2.01 -25.70
C LEU A 144 -15.58 1.53 -25.94
N TYR A 145 -16.57 2.04 -25.20
CA TYR A 145 -17.98 1.74 -25.45
C TYR A 145 -18.38 2.15 -26.87
N LYS A 146 -17.97 3.34 -27.32
CA LYS A 146 -18.22 3.76 -28.71
C LYS A 146 -17.49 2.90 -29.72
N LYS A 147 -16.21 2.60 -29.49
CA LYS A 147 -15.37 1.82 -30.40
C LYS A 147 -15.95 0.44 -30.69
N PHE A 148 -16.52 -0.21 -29.69
CA PHE A 148 -17.10 -1.55 -29.80
C PHE A 148 -18.62 -1.56 -29.97
N ASP A 149 -19.25 -0.39 -30.15
CA ASP A 149 -20.71 -0.23 -30.32
C ASP A 149 -21.52 -0.84 -29.14
N TYR A 150 -21.03 -0.64 -27.92
CA TYR A 150 -21.68 -1.10 -26.70
C TYR A 150 -22.67 -0.07 -26.17
N GLY A 151 -23.86 -0.53 -25.80
CA GLY A 151 -24.90 0.31 -25.20
C GLY A 151 -24.48 0.84 -23.82
N THR A 152 -24.62 2.14 -23.62
CA THR A 152 -24.25 2.84 -22.38
C THR A 152 -25.40 2.94 -21.37
N SER A 153 -26.60 2.46 -21.73
CA SER A 153 -27.84 2.55 -20.93
C SER A 153 -28.18 3.95 -20.40
N GLY A 154 -27.74 5.01 -21.09
CA GLY A 154 -28.01 6.40 -20.70
C GLY A 154 -27.12 6.92 -19.56
N TYR A 155 -26.02 6.22 -19.23
CA TYR A 155 -25.04 6.69 -18.23
C TYR A 155 -24.13 7.82 -18.74
N GLU A 156 -24.22 8.19 -20.02
CA GLU A 156 -23.36 9.21 -20.63
C GLU A 156 -23.55 10.58 -19.95
N THR A 157 -22.44 11.22 -19.60
CA THR A 157 -22.44 12.56 -19.03
C THR A 157 -21.19 13.33 -19.46
N THR A 158 -21.28 14.66 -19.42
CA THR A 158 -20.13 15.55 -19.57
C THR A 158 -19.79 16.13 -18.21
N VAL A 159 -18.52 16.15 -17.84
CA VAL A 159 -18.03 16.74 -16.59
C VAL A 159 -16.93 17.76 -16.88
N LEU A 160 -16.80 18.74 -15.99
CA LEU A 160 -15.71 19.71 -16.00
C LEU A 160 -14.66 19.32 -14.96
N PHE A 161 -13.39 19.33 -15.34
CA PHE A 161 -12.28 19.02 -14.45
C PHE A 161 -11.14 20.03 -14.66
N CYS A 162 -10.62 20.55 -13.56
CA CYS A 162 -9.44 21.40 -13.50
C CYS A 162 -8.31 20.57 -12.86
N ASP A 163 -7.19 20.43 -13.57
CA ASP A 163 -6.08 19.58 -13.13
C ASP A 163 -5.17 20.34 -12.16
N PRO A 164 -5.08 19.93 -10.88
CA PRO A 164 -4.21 20.60 -9.92
C PRO A 164 -2.72 20.43 -10.24
N GLU A 165 -2.32 19.43 -11.03
CA GLU A 165 -0.92 19.12 -11.33
C GLU A 165 -0.37 19.87 -12.55
N GLU A 166 -1.23 20.37 -13.45
CA GLU A 166 -0.79 21.05 -14.70
C GLU A 166 -0.16 22.44 -14.47
N TRP A 167 -0.27 23.02 -13.26
CA TRP A 167 0.31 24.35 -12.95
C TRP A 167 1.82 24.34 -12.72
N ALA A 168 2.46 23.17 -12.63
CA ALA A 168 3.91 23.04 -12.46
C ALA A 168 4.72 23.26 -13.76
N GLU A 169 4.11 23.10 -14.94
CA GLU A 169 4.84 23.11 -16.23
C GLU A 169 4.55 24.32 -17.14
N GLY A 170 3.68 25.24 -16.73
CA GLY A 170 3.39 26.49 -17.44
C GLY A 170 2.07 26.46 -18.21
N TYR A 171 1.17 27.36 -17.79
CA TYR A 171 -0.12 27.77 -18.35
C TYR A 171 -0.62 27.07 -19.63
N ARG A 172 -1.77 26.42 -19.51
CA ARG A 172 -2.77 26.32 -20.59
C ARG A 172 -3.88 27.36 -20.39
N GLU A 173 -4.49 27.83 -21.48
CA GLU A 173 -5.51 28.90 -21.48
C GLU A 173 -6.95 28.37 -21.32
N ASP A 174 -7.15 27.05 -21.25
CA ASP A 174 -8.43 26.36 -21.48
C ASP A 174 -8.96 25.51 -20.31
N GLU A 175 -8.57 25.82 -19.06
CA GLU A 175 -9.19 25.21 -17.87
C GLU A 175 -10.49 25.93 -17.42
N PRO A 176 -11.51 25.21 -16.91
CA PRO A 176 -11.58 23.75 -16.76
C PRO A 176 -11.84 23.01 -18.08
N SER A 177 -11.24 21.82 -18.24
CA SER A 177 -11.43 20.95 -19.40
C SER A 177 -12.73 20.14 -19.31
N SER A 178 -13.34 19.85 -20.45
CA SER A 178 -14.60 19.09 -20.54
C SER A 178 -14.34 17.65 -20.99
N TYR A 179 -14.74 16.67 -20.16
CA TYR A 179 -14.58 15.24 -20.44
C TYR A 179 -15.94 14.56 -20.61
N LYS A 180 -16.05 13.66 -21.58
CA LYS A 180 -17.25 12.80 -21.74
C LYS A 180 -16.99 11.44 -21.13
N ILE A 181 -17.82 11.06 -20.16
CA ILE A 181 -17.62 9.85 -19.36
C ILE A 181 -18.93 9.07 -19.19
N LEU A 182 -18.81 7.83 -18.73
CA LEU A 182 -19.94 7.12 -18.12
C LEU A 182 -20.04 7.51 -16.65
N LYS A 183 -21.22 7.97 -16.23
CA LYS A 183 -21.50 8.46 -14.87
C LYS A 183 -20.96 7.48 -13.82
N THR A 184 -20.20 8.03 -12.88
CA THR A 184 -19.68 7.34 -11.70
C THR A 184 -20.33 7.92 -10.45
N PRO A 185 -20.19 7.27 -9.28
CA PRO A 185 -20.60 7.84 -8.00
C PRO A 185 -19.84 9.11 -7.59
N ILE A 186 -18.76 9.48 -8.28
CA ILE A 186 -17.90 10.62 -7.94
C ILE A 186 -18.61 11.93 -8.26
N ASN A 187 -18.55 12.88 -7.32
CA ASN A 187 -19.06 14.23 -7.53
C ASN A 187 -18.01 15.13 -8.20
N TRP A 188 -18.02 15.16 -9.54
CA TRP A 188 -17.06 15.93 -10.34
C TRP A 188 -17.20 17.46 -10.20
N ASP A 189 -18.34 17.97 -9.74
CA ASP A 189 -18.55 19.41 -9.56
C ASP A 189 -17.55 20.02 -8.56
N LEU A 190 -17.06 19.21 -7.61
CA LEU A 190 -16.02 19.60 -6.64
C LEU A 190 -14.67 19.92 -7.30
N TYR A 191 -14.43 19.44 -8.52
CA TYR A 191 -13.17 19.57 -9.25
C TYR A 191 -13.29 20.51 -10.45
N SER A 192 -14.40 21.26 -10.55
CA SER A 192 -14.72 22.10 -11.71
C SER A 192 -14.18 23.53 -11.64
N ALA A 193 -13.56 23.94 -10.52
CA ALA A 193 -13.13 25.32 -10.26
C ALA A 193 -11.60 25.46 -10.13
N PRO A 194 -11.00 26.54 -10.69
CA PRO A 194 -9.56 26.81 -10.60
C PRO A 194 -9.12 27.21 -9.18
N TYR A 195 -7.99 26.65 -8.73
CA TYR A 195 -7.45 26.76 -7.36
C TYR A 195 -6.72 28.10 -7.09
N TRP A 196 -6.92 28.76 -5.94
CA TRP A 196 -6.20 29.98 -5.51
C TRP A 196 -5.49 29.77 -4.15
N TRP A 197 -4.28 30.34 -4.01
CA TRP A 197 -3.31 30.22 -2.90
C TRP A 197 -3.89 30.38 -1.48
N GLY A 198 -3.49 29.50 -0.54
CA GLY A 198 -3.53 29.77 0.90
C GLY A 198 -4.34 28.82 1.78
N LYS A 199 -4.81 27.68 1.26
CA LYS A 199 -5.24 26.55 2.10
C LYS A 199 -4.25 25.41 1.88
N ASP A 200 -3.89 24.71 2.96
CA ASP A 200 -3.02 23.53 2.90
C ASP A 200 -3.52 22.62 1.77
N THR A 201 -2.64 22.21 0.88
CA THR A 201 -2.99 21.27 -0.19
C THR A 201 -3.42 19.93 0.43
N SER A 202 -4.23 19.13 -0.27
CA SER A 202 -4.57 17.76 0.14
C SER A 202 -3.33 17.00 0.59
N ASP A 203 -2.23 17.17 -0.16
CA ASP A 203 -0.98 16.45 0.02
C ASP A 203 -0.24 16.91 1.30
N GLN A 204 -0.30 18.20 1.65
CA GLN A 204 0.28 18.73 2.90
C GLN A 204 -0.50 18.27 4.13
N ILE A 205 -1.83 18.18 4.01
CA ILE A 205 -2.69 17.61 5.07
C ILE A 205 -2.39 16.11 5.21
N GLU A 206 -2.24 15.39 4.10
CA GLU A 206 -1.90 13.96 4.09
C GLU A 206 -0.52 13.65 4.67
N GLU A 207 0.51 14.46 4.39
CA GLU A 207 1.87 14.28 4.92
C GLU A 207 1.98 14.62 6.42
N LYS A 208 1.28 15.67 6.86
CA LYS A 208 1.18 16.01 8.28
C LYS A 208 0.45 14.92 9.06
N ASN A 209 -0.69 14.50 8.52
CA ASN A 209 -1.42 13.35 9.05
C ASN A 209 -0.48 12.14 9.06
N LYS A 210 0.25 11.82 7.99
CA LYS A 210 1.20 10.70 7.90
C LYS A 210 2.18 10.61 9.07
N THR A 211 2.78 11.73 9.41
CA THR A 211 3.82 11.81 10.43
C THR A 211 3.29 11.51 11.84
N GLU A 212 2.11 12.04 12.19
CA GLU A 212 1.48 11.85 13.50
C GLU A 212 1.18 10.37 13.81
N LYS A 213 0.97 9.59 12.76
CA LYS A 213 0.54 8.20 12.79
C LYS A 213 1.66 7.25 13.11
N LEU A 214 2.78 7.46 12.44
CA LEU A 214 4.01 6.74 12.70
C LEU A 214 4.51 7.05 14.11
N ILE A 215 4.38 8.31 14.56
CA ILE A 215 4.67 8.69 15.95
C ILE A 215 3.80 7.88 16.92
N ASN A 216 2.50 7.74 16.67
CA ASN A 216 1.62 6.93 17.52
C ASN A 216 2.06 5.43 17.58
N ILE A 217 2.43 4.81 16.45
CA ILE A 217 3.00 3.44 16.45
C ILE A 217 4.25 3.38 17.35
N ILE A 218 5.15 4.36 17.18
CA ILE A 218 6.41 4.44 17.92
C ILE A 218 6.14 4.56 19.42
N GLU A 219 5.17 5.38 19.82
CA GLU A 219 4.77 5.61 21.21
C GLU A 219 4.15 4.36 21.85
N ASN A 220 3.32 3.61 21.13
CA ASN A 220 2.74 2.35 21.62
C ASN A 220 3.83 1.29 21.85
N GLY A 221 4.87 1.29 21.03
CA GLY A 221 6.08 0.51 21.26
C GLY A 221 6.13 -0.82 20.50
N GLU A 222 7.14 -1.62 20.83
CA GLU A 222 7.36 -2.91 20.18
C GLU A 222 6.26 -3.92 20.55
N THR A 223 5.87 -4.73 19.57
CA THR A 223 4.87 -5.80 19.69
C THR A 223 5.33 -7.03 18.89
N SER A 224 4.46 -8.03 18.76
CA SER A 224 4.68 -9.14 17.83
C SER A 224 4.71 -8.70 16.36
N GLN A 225 4.18 -7.50 16.03
CA GLN A 225 4.11 -6.96 14.67
C GLN A 225 4.82 -5.61 14.53
N VAL A 226 5.45 -5.07 15.57
CA VAL A 226 6.22 -3.82 15.55
C VAL A 226 7.58 -4.04 16.19
N GLU A 227 8.66 -3.70 15.48
CA GLU A 227 10.04 -3.82 15.98
C GLU A 227 10.81 -2.52 15.73
N PHE A 228 11.68 -2.14 16.67
CA PHE A 228 12.58 -0.99 16.52
C PHE A 228 14.04 -1.43 16.42
N LYS A 229 14.76 -0.77 15.52
CA LYS A 229 16.20 -0.93 15.34
C LYS A 229 16.86 0.43 15.17
N PRO A 230 17.97 0.71 15.86
CA PRO A 230 18.57 2.03 15.84
C PRO A 230 19.36 2.32 14.55
N ALA A 231 19.69 1.28 13.77
CA ALA A 231 20.50 1.37 12.55
C ALA A 231 20.31 0.13 11.67
N LEU A 232 20.62 0.25 10.37
CA LEU A 232 20.59 -0.86 9.40
C LEU A 232 21.93 -1.63 9.37
N LEU A 233 23.05 -0.91 9.39
CA LEU A 233 24.38 -1.50 9.25
C LEU A 233 25.41 -0.93 10.24
N TYR A 234 25.19 0.26 10.81
CA TYR A 234 26.10 0.88 11.76
C TYR A 234 26.11 0.14 13.10
N ASN A 235 27.30 -0.31 13.51
CA ASN A 235 27.50 -0.89 14.83
C ASN A 235 27.99 0.19 15.81
N PHE A 236 27.17 0.50 16.82
CA PHE A 236 27.46 1.53 17.82
C PHE A 236 28.67 1.23 18.72
N LEU A 237 29.05 -0.04 18.88
CA LEU A 237 30.21 -0.45 19.68
C LEU A 237 31.51 -0.30 18.87
N THR A 238 31.53 -0.80 17.63
CA THR A 238 32.73 -0.81 16.79
C THR A 238 32.89 0.45 15.94
N LYS A 239 31.83 1.27 15.84
CA LYS A 239 31.73 2.48 15.02
C LYS A 239 31.96 2.23 13.52
N LYS A 240 31.62 1.04 13.04
CA LYS A 240 31.80 0.61 11.65
C LYS A 240 30.54 -0.07 11.14
N GLY A 241 30.40 -0.13 9.81
CA GLY A 241 29.42 -1.00 9.17
C GLY A 241 29.70 -2.48 9.48
N GLY A 242 28.65 -3.27 9.69
CA GLY A 242 28.79 -4.68 10.03
C GLY A 242 27.67 -5.54 9.49
N ILE A 243 28.04 -6.63 8.81
CA ILE A 243 27.11 -7.65 8.32
C ILE A 243 26.28 -8.30 9.44
N GLY A 244 26.81 -8.31 10.68
CA GLY A 244 26.08 -8.78 11.85
C GLY A 244 24.88 -7.92 12.23
N ILE A 245 24.93 -6.59 12.02
CA ILE A 245 23.77 -5.72 12.25
C ILE A 245 22.70 -6.02 11.20
N LYS A 246 23.11 -6.11 9.93
CA LYS A 246 22.25 -6.53 8.83
C LYS A 246 21.60 -7.90 9.07
N ALA A 247 22.31 -8.86 9.65
CA ALA A 247 21.76 -10.17 9.99
C ALA A 247 20.61 -10.07 11.02
N ILE A 248 20.71 -9.17 12.00
CA ILE A 248 19.65 -8.92 12.99
C ILE A 248 18.39 -8.35 12.31
N ILE A 249 18.58 -7.41 11.38
CA ILE A 249 17.48 -6.84 10.58
C ILE A 249 16.83 -7.94 9.73
N ALA A 250 17.62 -8.71 8.99
CA ALA A 250 17.11 -9.79 8.14
C ALA A 250 16.38 -10.89 8.94
N LYS A 251 16.87 -11.23 10.13
CA LYS A 251 16.20 -12.16 11.06
C LYS A 251 14.84 -11.63 11.49
N THR A 252 14.73 -10.34 11.75
CA THR A 252 13.44 -9.69 12.09
C THR A 252 12.45 -9.80 10.93
N ILE A 253 12.89 -9.46 9.72
CA ILE A 253 12.08 -9.56 8.51
C ILE A 253 11.65 -11.02 8.26
N CYS A 254 12.56 -11.98 8.43
CA CYS A 254 12.24 -13.41 8.34
C CYS A 254 11.15 -13.84 9.34
N GLY A 255 11.23 -13.35 10.59
CA GLY A 255 10.22 -13.59 11.61
C GLY A 255 8.84 -13.06 11.22
N PHE A 256 8.77 -11.85 10.67
CA PHE A 256 7.50 -11.27 10.19
C PHE A 256 6.93 -12.04 8.99
N LEU A 257 7.76 -12.40 8.00
CA LEU A 257 7.35 -13.22 6.85
C LEU A 257 6.75 -14.58 7.28
N ASN A 258 7.27 -15.15 8.37
CA ASN A 258 6.83 -16.44 8.90
C ASN A 258 5.66 -16.35 9.91
N THR A 259 5.17 -15.15 10.21
CA THR A 259 4.07 -14.93 11.17
C THR A 259 2.95 -14.12 10.50
N LYS A 260 2.42 -13.08 11.16
CA LYS A 260 1.31 -12.25 10.69
C LYS A 260 1.80 -11.01 9.91
N GLY A 261 3.07 -10.97 9.51
CA GLY A 261 3.70 -9.75 9.02
C GLY A 261 3.98 -8.74 10.15
N GLY A 262 4.40 -7.54 9.78
CA GLY A 262 4.68 -6.47 10.73
C GLY A 262 5.39 -5.27 10.12
N ILE A 263 5.79 -4.35 10.98
CA ILE A 263 6.47 -3.10 10.65
C ILE A 263 7.78 -3.05 11.45
N LEU A 264 8.87 -2.81 10.74
CA LEU A 264 10.18 -2.58 11.31
C LEU A 264 10.56 -1.11 11.12
N PHE A 265 10.82 -0.40 12.21
CA PHE A 265 11.36 0.95 12.17
C PHE A 265 12.87 0.92 12.37
N ILE A 266 13.61 1.52 11.43
CA ILE A 266 15.05 1.70 11.50
C ILE A 266 15.36 3.18 11.73
N GLY A 267 16.23 3.47 12.69
CA GLY A 267 16.48 4.83 13.20
C GLY A 267 15.78 5.13 14.52
N ILE A 268 15.29 4.09 15.21
CA ILE A 268 14.62 4.18 16.52
C ILE A 268 15.28 3.20 17.48
N ASN A 269 15.60 3.64 18.70
CA ASN A 269 16.19 2.75 19.69
C ASN A 269 15.14 1.99 20.51
N ASP A 270 15.62 1.05 21.31
CA ASP A 270 14.88 0.25 22.29
C ASP A 270 14.06 1.06 23.31
N LYS A 271 14.40 2.35 23.50
CA LYS A 271 13.68 3.29 24.37
C LYS A 271 12.64 4.13 23.62
N LYS A 272 12.24 3.71 22.41
CA LYS A 272 11.29 4.43 21.53
C LYS A 272 11.78 5.81 21.09
N LYS A 273 13.08 6.10 21.22
CA LYS A 273 13.65 7.41 20.86
C LYS A 273 14.06 7.38 19.39
N ILE A 274 13.59 8.37 18.63
CA ILE A 274 14.04 8.64 17.26
C ILE A 274 15.50 9.10 17.29
N VAL A 275 16.40 8.20 16.90
CA VAL A 275 17.84 8.45 16.85
C VAL A 275 18.28 8.96 15.48
N GLY A 276 17.56 8.60 14.42
CA GLY A 276 17.88 8.96 13.03
C GLY A 276 18.86 8.00 12.37
N LEU A 277 19.10 8.19 11.08
CA LEU A 277 19.97 7.35 10.25
C LEU A 277 21.33 7.98 9.93
N GLU A 278 21.68 9.10 10.56
CA GLU A 278 22.92 9.85 10.28
C GLU A 278 24.17 9.00 10.52
N LYS A 279 24.08 8.00 11.42
CA LYS A 279 25.17 7.04 11.65
C LYS A 279 25.33 6.04 10.51
N ASP A 280 24.25 5.55 9.92
CA ASP A 280 24.31 4.72 8.72
C ASP A 280 24.79 5.55 7.53
N PHE A 281 24.28 6.77 7.36
CA PHE A 281 24.67 7.69 6.28
C PHE A 281 26.16 8.06 6.33
N SER A 282 26.76 8.16 7.52
CA SER A 282 28.20 8.40 7.66
C SER A 282 29.10 7.32 7.03
N LEU A 283 28.54 6.17 6.65
CA LEU A 283 29.24 5.08 5.96
C LEU A 283 29.15 5.16 4.43
N SER A 284 28.47 6.16 3.86
CA SER A 284 28.24 6.29 2.40
C SER A 284 29.50 6.62 1.60
N ASP A 285 30.55 7.10 2.27
CA ASP A 285 31.86 7.46 1.68
C ASP A 285 31.74 8.45 0.50
N GLY A 286 30.88 9.47 0.67
CA GLY A 286 30.69 10.53 -0.32
C GLY A 286 29.69 10.22 -1.44
N LYS A 287 29.00 9.06 -1.37
CA LYS A 287 27.82 8.76 -2.20
C LYS A 287 26.58 9.46 -1.64
N ASP A 288 25.53 9.54 -2.46
CA ASP A 288 24.20 9.91 -1.96
C ASP A 288 23.78 8.99 -0.82
N GLU A 289 23.37 9.58 0.30
CA GLU A 289 23.15 8.87 1.56
C GLU A 289 21.93 7.94 1.49
N LYS A 290 20.86 8.40 0.83
CA LYS A 290 19.59 7.65 0.72
C LYS A 290 19.71 6.52 -0.29
N ASP A 291 20.36 6.76 -1.43
CA ASP A 291 20.64 5.73 -2.43
C ASP A 291 21.58 4.66 -1.87
N PHE A 292 22.64 5.06 -1.15
CA PHE A 292 23.54 4.15 -0.47
C PHE A 292 22.78 3.25 0.50
N PHE A 293 21.94 3.83 1.35
CA PHE A 293 21.19 3.07 2.34
C PHE A 293 20.19 2.09 1.70
N ARG A 294 19.46 2.51 0.67
CA ARG A 294 18.55 1.63 -0.09
C ARG A 294 19.29 0.46 -0.71
N LEU A 295 20.45 0.72 -1.32
CA LEU A 295 21.31 -0.34 -1.86
C LEU A 295 21.79 -1.31 -0.77
N GLU A 296 22.20 -0.81 0.39
CA GLU A 296 22.64 -1.64 1.52
C GLU A 296 21.50 -2.51 2.08
N PHE A 297 20.27 -1.99 2.10
CA PHE A 297 19.05 -2.71 2.47
C PHE A 297 18.73 -3.80 1.45
N ASP A 298 18.74 -3.47 0.16
CA ASP A 298 18.49 -4.44 -0.91
C ASP A 298 19.50 -5.59 -0.91
N GLN A 299 20.79 -5.25 -0.79
CA GLN A 299 21.86 -6.24 -0.70
C GLN A 299 21.73 -7.12 0.54
N MET A 300 21.26 -6.57 1.67
CA MET A 300 20.98 -7.38 2.86
C MET A 300 19.87 -8.40 2.59
N ILE A 301 18.76 -7.97 1.97
CA ILE A 301 17.67 -8.88 1.61
C ILE A 301 18.18 -9.99 0.69
N ASP A 302 18.94 -9.67 -0.35
CA ASP A 302 19.44 -10.67 -1.29
C ASP A 302 20.47 -11.63 -0.65
N HIS A 303 21.30 -11.09 0.26
CA HIS A 303 22.29 -11.87 0.98
C HIS A 303 21.65 -12.88 1.93
N PHE A 304 20.66 -12.48 2.73
CA PHE A 304 20.10 -13.31 3.79
C PHE A 304 18.81 -14.02 3.41
N LEU A 305 18.05 -13.54 2.44
CA LEU A 305 16.74 -14.05 2.08
C LEU A 305 16.69 -14.45 0.60
N SER A 306 15.66 -15.20 0.23
CA SER A 306 15.40 -15.53 -1.18
C SER A 306 14.82 -14.31 -1.88
N PHE A 307 15.21 -14.06 -3.14
CA PHE A 307 14.62 -13.01 -3.97
C PHE A 307 13.08 -13.05 -4.01
N SER A 308 12.49 -14.24 -3.85
CA SER A 308 11.02 -14.41 -3.82
C SER A 308 10.29 -13.69 -2.69
N VAL A 309 10.98 -13.13 -1.69
CA VAL A 309 10.36 -12.36 -0.60
C VAL A 309 10.24 -10.87 -0.92
N LYS A 310 10.92 -10.36 -1.96
CA LYS A 310 10.93 -8.94 -2.32
C LYS A 310 9.52 -8.33 -2.45
N PRO A 311 8.52 -9.00 -3.05
CA PRO A 311 7.17 -8.45 -3.13
C PRO A 311 6.48 -8.23 -1.77
N ASN A 312 6.93 -8.94 -0.73
CA ASN A 312 6.36 -8.87 0.62
C ASN A 312 7.15 -7.96 1.55
N VAL A 313 8.26 -7.36 1.11
CA VAL A 313 9.12 -6.52 1.96
C VAL A 313 9.32 -5.18 1.30
N ASN A 314 8.68 -4.17 1.87
CA ASN A 314 8.67 -2.82 1.33
C ASN A 314 9.30 -1.85 2.32
N GLY A 315 10.22 -0.98 1.88
CA GLY A 315 10.91 -0.06 2.77
C GLY A 315 11.03 1.33 2.18
N ASP A 316 10.71 2.36 2.96
CA ASP A 316 10.84 3.74 2.53
C ASP A 316 11.25 4.71 3.66
N PHE A 317 11.81 5.85 3.27
CA PHE A 317 12.21 6.91 4.19
C PHE A 317 11.02 7.73 4.67
N GLN A 318 11.01 8.05 5.96
CA GLN A 318 10.06 8.98 6.56
C GLN A 318 10.83 10.04 7.34
N TRP A 319 10.40 11.30 7.22
CA TRP A 319 10.99 12.42 7.94
C TRP A 319 10.19 12.70 9.21
N ILE A 320 10.72 12.33 10.38
CA ILE A 320 10.01 12.46 11.66
C ILE A 320 10.93 13.13 12.69
N ASN A 321 10.43 14.18 13.35
CA ASN A 321 11.18 14.93 14.36
C ASN A 321 12.57 15.37 13.87
N GLU A 322 12.61 15.94 12.67
CA GLU A 322 13.83 16.46 12.00
C GLU A 322 14.90 15.40 11.71
N LYS A 323 14.48 14.14 11.55
CA LYS A 323 15.38 13.02 11.28
C LYS A 323 14.81 12.08 10.23
N ASP A 324 15.68 11.53 9.40
CA ASP A 324 15.34 10.41 8.54
C ASP A 324 15.23 9.13 9.37
N ILE A 325 14.11 8.42 9.21
CA ILE A 325 13.93 7.03 9.61
C ILE A 325 13.58 6.19 8.39
N PHE A 326 13.79 4.88 8.47
CA PHE A 326 13.41 3.96 7.40
C PHE A 326 12.39 2.97 7.94
N VAL A 327 11.19 2.99 7.35
CA VAL A 327 10.06 2.16 7.77
C VAL A 327 9.92 1.01 6.79
N VAL A 328 9.97 -0.21 7.31
CA VAL A 328 9.86 -1.43 6.51
C VAL A 328 8.57 -2.15 6.85
N ILE A 329 7.68 -2.27 5.89
CA ILE A 329 6.46 -3.09 5.96
C ILE A 329 6.78 -4.49 5.44
N VAL A 330 6.43 -5.49 6.23
CA VAL A 330 6.63 -6.90 5.90
C VAL A 330 5.28 -7.61 5.91
N GLU A 331 4.83 -8.07 4.74
CA GLU A 331 3.62 -8.88 4.62
C GLU A 331 3.90 -10.35 4.90
N PRO A 332 2.95 -11.09 5.49
CA PRO A 332 3.13 -12.51 5.77
C PRO A 332 3.30 -13.30 4.46
N SER A 333 4.24 -14.25 4.42
CA SER A 333 4.35 -15.15 3.28
C SER A 333 3.18 -16.13 3.28
N LYS A 334 2.32 -16.06 2.26
CA LYS A 334 1.08 -16.86 2.17
C LYS A 334 1.30 -18.27 1.61
N ALA A 335 2.41 -18.53 0.92
CA ALA A 335 2.58 -19.75 0.12
C ALA A 335 3.61 -20.74 0.69
N LYS A 336 4.67 -20.26 1.35
CA LYS A 336 5.79 -21.11 1.76
C LYS A 336 6.52 -20.57 2.98
N PRO A 337 7.13 -21.43 3.80
CA PRO A 337 8.01 -20.99 4.87
C PRO A 337 9.23 -20.28 4.30
N VAL A 338 9.64 -19.19 4.96
CA VAL A 338 10.82 -18.43 4.60
C VAL A 338 11.96 -18.80 5.53
N PHE A 339 13.10 -19.18 4.97
CA PHE A 339 14.31 -19.47 5.74
C PHE A 339 15.36 -18.40 5.49
N LEU A 340 16.00 -17.97 6.57
CA LEU A 340 17.19 -17.12 6.52
C LEU A 340 18.38 -17.98 6.05
N LYS A 341 19.22 -17.44 5.17
CA LYS A 341 20.52 -18.00 4.82
C LYS A 341 21.50 -17.67 5.95
N GLY A 342 21.63 -18.57 6.92
CA GLY A 342 22.63 -18.50 7.98
C GLY A 342 24.05 -18.74 7.44
N GLN A 343 25.04 -18.72 8.32
CA GLN A 343 26.45 -18.90 7.89
C GLN A 343 26.72 -20.29 7.31
N ASN A 344 26.12 -21.33 7.89
CA ASN A 344 26.35 -22.72 7.52
C ASN A 344 25.08 -23.47 7.11
N GLU A 345 23.91 -22.97 7.53
CA GLU A 345 22.64 -23.65 7.33
C GLU A 345 21.48 -22.67 7.14
N LYS A 346 20.33 -23.20 6.73
CA LYS A 346 19.08 -22.45 6.65
C LYS A 346 18.47 -22.38 8.04
N GLU A 347 18.08 -21.18 8.45
CA GLU A 347 17.54 -20.93 9.79
C GLU A 347 16.07 -20.52 9.67
N PHE A 348 15.20 -21.13 10.47
CA PHE A 348 13.78 -20.77 10.52
C PHE A 348 13.50 -19.91 11.74
N TYR A 349 12.89 -18.75 11.51
CA TYR A 349 12.60 -17.77 12.54
C TYR A 349 11.12 -17.44 12.59
N VAL A 350 10.58 -17.39 13.80
CA VAL A 350 9.21 -16.95 14.07
C VAL A 350 9.25 -15.78 15.05
N ARG A 351 8.40 -14.80 14.81
CA ARG A 351 8.24 -13.65 15.71
C ARG A 351 7.24 -14.00 16.82
N GLY A 352 7.70 -13.97 18.07
CA GLY A 352 6.84 -13.99 19.26
C GLY A 352 6.47 -12.57 19.70
N GLU A 353 5.91 -12.42 20.91
CA GLU A 353 5.43 -11.12 21.41
C GLU A 353 6.51 -10.02 21.51
N ALA A 354 7.71 -10.38 21.94
CA ALA A 354 8.80 -9.41 22.14
C ALA A 354 10.15 -9.87 21.56
N SER A 355 10.19 -11.01 20.87
CA SER A 355 11.45 -11.55 20.35
C SER A 355 11.26 -12.47 19.15
N THR A 356 12.32 -12.59 18.35
CA THR A 356 12.37 -13.53 17.24
C THR A 356 13.04 -14.83 17.68
N ARG A 357 12.25 -15.90 17.78
CA ARG A 357 12.71 -17.24 18.19
C ARG A 357 13.13 -18.05 16.97
N GLN A 358 14.25 -18.76 17.10
CA GLN A 358 14.64 -19.77 16.13
C GLN A 358 13.95 -21.08 16.47
N LEU A 359 13.35 -21.73 15.48
CA LEU A 359 12.97 -23.14 15.58
C LEU A 359 14.02 -23.94 14.83
N THR A 360 14.57 -24.96 15.48
CA THR A 360 15.63 -25.80 14.93
C THR A 360 15.17 -27.23 14.67
N ASP A 361 14.12 -27.68 15.35
CA ASP A 361 13.54 -28.98 15.15
C ASP A 361 12.63 -28.99 13.92
N ILE A 362 12.80 -29.97 13.04
CA ILE A 362 12.09 -30.03 11.76
C ILE A 362 10.60 -30.34 11.96
N GLU A 363 10.24 -31.17 12.94
CA GLU A 363 8.85 -31.49 13.25
C GLU A 363 8.15 -30.23 13.79
N GLU A 364 8.78 -29.52 14.73
CA GLU A 364 8.24 -28.24 15.28
C GLU A 364 8.02 -27.19 14.17
N ILE A 365 8.93 -27.08 13.19
CA ILE A 365 8.79 -26.15 12.06
C ILE A 365 7.60 -26.54 11.17
N ILE A 366 7.47 -27.83 10.85
CA ILE A 366 6.41 -28.33 9.95
C ILE A 366 5.05 -28.17 10.61
N ASP A 367 4.93 -28.58 11.87
CA ASP A 367 3.68 -28.50 12.63
C ASP A 367 3.23 -27.04 12.77
N TYR A 368 4.13 -26.14 13.17
CA TYR A 368 3.86 -24.70 13.21
C TYR A 368 3.36 -24.17 11.86
N TRP A 369 4.01 -24.56 10.76
CA TRP A 369 3.66 -24.05 9.44
C TRP A 369 2.28 -24.57 8.98
N ILE A 370 1.97 -25.84 9.21
CA ILE A 370 0.67 -26.43 8.87
C ILE A 370 -0.45 -25.76 9.68
N GLU A 371 -0.27 -25.62 10.99
CA GLU A 371 -1.25 -24.93 11.85
C GLU A 371 -1.46 -23.49 11.43
N ARG A 372 -0.40 -22.78 11.05
CA ARG A 372 -0.49 -21.42 10.53
C ARG A 372 -1.32 -21.37 9.24
N MET A 373 -1.03 -22.24 8.27
CA MET A 373 -1.73 -22.25 6.97
C MET A 373 -3.21 -22.63 7.10
N GLY A 374 -3.58 -23.44 8.09
CA GLY A 374 -4.99 -23.78 8.36
C GLY A 374 -5.81 -22.64 8.98
N ASN A 375 -5.16 -21.57 9.44
CA ASN A 375 -5.79 -20.40 10.06
C ASN A 375 -5.84 -19.17 9.12
N PHE A 376 -5.34 -19.27 7.89
CA PHE A 376 -5.61 -18.34 6.79
C PHE A 376 -6.75 -18.88 5.94
#